data_AF-A0A7C5RCA3-F1
#
_entry.id   AF-A0A7C5RCA3-F1
#
_cell.length_a   1.000
_cell.length_b   1.000
_cell.length_c   1.000
_cell.angle_alpha   90.00
_cell.angle_beta   90.00
_cell.angle_gamma   90.00
#
_symmetry.space_group_name_H-M   'P 1'
#
loop_
_entity.id
_entity.type
_entity.pdbx_description
1 polymer ?
#
loop_
_entity_poly.entity_id
_entity_poly.type
_entity_poly.pdbx_seq_one_letter_code
_entity_poly.pdbx_strand_id
1 'polypeptide(L)' 'MGGQREVELEAESVRDLVMKLADRFGAELRNRLLDEEMRLRRFVNLYVNDSLVSWDEDRPLRDGDEVLILPAVSGGLS' A
#
# COMPACT_ATOMS: atom_id res chain seq x y z
N MET A 1 8.37 -15.24 -12.70
CA MET A 1 9.15 -15.15 -11.44
C MET A 1 8.43 -14.11 -10.57
N GLY A 2 7.42 -14.59 -9.83
CA GLY A 2 6.44 -13.76 -9.13
C GLY A 2 7.01 -13.27 -7.81
N GLY A 3 7.36 -11.99 -7.76
CA GLY A 3 7.89 -11.36 -6.56
C GLY A 3 6.76 -10.90 -5.65
N GLN A 4 6.15 -11.82 -4.89
CA GLN A 4 5.53 -11.42 -3.64
C GLN A 4 6.67 -11.22 -2.64
N ARG A 5 6.91 -9.96 -2.28
CA ARG A 5 7.82 -9.59 -1.20
C ARG A 5 6.97 -9.21 -0.01
N GLU A 6 6.96 -10.09 0.98
CA GLU A 6 6.35 -9.84 2.27
C GLU A 6 7.34 -9.09 3.16
N VAL A 7 6.84 -8.11 3.91
CA VAL A 7 7.66 -7.22 4.72
C VAL A 7 6.91 -6.90 6.01
N GLU A 8 7.49 -7.27 7.15
CA GLU A 8 7.00 -6.85 8.46
C GLU A 8 7.43 -5.40 8.74
N LEU A 9 6.46 -4.58 9.16
CA LEU A 9 6.61 -3.18 9.53
C LEU A 9 5.68 -2.84 10.69
N GLU A 10 6.20 -2.10 11.67
CA GLU A 10 5.38 -1.47 12.70
C GLU A 10 4.76 -0.19 12.14
N ALA A 11 3.43 -0.07 12.16
CA ALA A 11 2.72 1.11 11.69
C ALA A 11 1.42 1.33 12.48
N GLU A 12 1.04 2.59 12.68
CA GLU A 12 -0.17 2.96 13.42
C GLU A 12 -1.42 2.95 12.52
N SER A 13 -1.25 3.20 11.23
CA SER A 13 -2.32 3.28 10.24
C SER A 13 -1.86 2.83 8.86
N VAL A 14 -2.82 2.67 7.96
CA VAL A 14 -2.55 2.35 6.55
C VAL A 14 -1.65 3.41 5.90
N ARG A 15 -1.85 4.71 6.18
CA ARG A 15 -1.00 5.78 5.65
C ARG A 15 0.42 5.68 6.18
N ASP A 16 0.58 5.49 7.50
CA ASP A 16 1.88 5.32 8.13
C ASP A 16 2.63 4.11 7.55
N LEU A 17 1.94 2.98 7.36
CA LEU A 17 2.52 1.79 6.75
C LEU A 17 3.03 2.05 5.33
N VAL A 18 2.23 2.72 4.48
CA VAL A 18 2.62 3.05 3.11
C VAL A 18 3.82 4.01 3.09
N MET A 19 3.85 5.01 3.99
CA MET A 19 4.98 5.93 4.10
C MET A 19 6.25 5.21 4.54
N LYS A 20 6.18 4.37 5.59
CA LYS A 20 7.31 3.57 6.07
C LYS A 20 7.82 2.59 5.03
N LEU A 21 6.91 1.95 4.29
CA LEU A 21 7.26 1.06 3.19
C LEU A 21 7.99 1.83 2.08
N ALA A 22 7.46 2.99 1.68
CA ALA A 22 8.09 3.85 0.68
C ALA A 22 9.49 4.32 1.12
N ASP A 23 9.67 4.65 2.39
CA ASP A 23 10.96 5.04 2.94
C ASP A 23 11.97 3.89 2.97
N ARG A 24 11.53 2.69 3.37
CA ARG A 24 12.38 1.48 3.44
C ARG A 24 12.93 1.05 2.08
N PHE A 25 12.14 1.21 1.01
CA PHE A 25 12.54 0.83 -0.35
C PHE A 25 12.97 2.01 -1.23
N GLY A 26 12.94 3.23 -0.68
CA GLY A 26 13.47 4.44 -1.31
C GLY A 26 12.59 5.04 -2.40
N ALA A 27 13.17 6.02 -3.09
CA ALA A 27 12.45 6.90 -4.01
C ALA A 27 11.73 6.16 -5.16
N GLU A 28 12.26 5.03 -5.63
CA GLU A 28 11.62 4.26 -6.69
C GLU A 28 10.25 3.73 -6.26
N LEU A 29 10.15 3.09 -5.09
CA LEU A 29 8.87 2.59 -4.59
C LEU A 29 7.95 3.75 -4.20
N ARG A 30 8.49 4.78 -3.55
CA ARG A 30 7.73 5.99 -3.21
C ARG A 30 7.03 6.57 -4.45
N ASN A 31 7.77 6.75 -5.54
CA ASN A 31 7.22 7.31 -6.78
C ASN A 31 6.18 6.41 -7.46
N ARG A 32 6.17 5.10 -7.16
CA ARG A 32 5.13 4.17 -7.65
C ARG A 32 3.87 4.18 -6.78
N LEU A 33 4.00 4.44 -5.48
CA LEU A 33 2.89 4.43 -4.53
C LEU A 33 2.23 5.80 -4.36
N LEU A 34 3.04 6.86 -4.30
CA LEU A 34 2.64 8.21 -3.93
C LEU A 34 2.85 9.22 -5.06
N ASP A 35 1.97 10.22 -5.13
CA ASP A 35 2.13 11.41 -5.97
C ASP A 35 3.01 12.49 -5.31
N GLU A 36 3.13 13.65 -5.97
CA GLU A 36 3.97 14.77 -5.52
C GLU A 36 3.44 15.40 -4.24
N GLU A 37 2.13 15.27 -3.97
CA GLU A 37 1.46 15.72 -2.75
C GLU A 37 1.44 14.65 -1.64
N MET A 38 2.22 13.57 -1.79
CA MET A 38 2.28 12.46 -0.84
C MET A 38 0.93 11.74 -0.64
N ARG A 39 0.08 11.71 -1.67
CA ARG A 39 -1.18 10.95 -1.68
C ARG A 39 -1.02 9.65 -2.47
N LEU A 40 -1.83 8.64 -2.11
CA LEU A 40 -1.84 7.39 -2.85
C LEU A 40 -2.23 7.61 -4.31
N ARG A 41 -1.45 7.06 -5.23
CA ARG A 41 -1.77 7.13 -6.66
C ARG A 41 -3.04 6.35 -6.97
N ARG A 42 -3.85 6.90 -7.89
CA ARG A 42 -5.10 6.28 -8.39
C ARG A 42 -4.96 4.86 -8.94
N PHE A 43 -3.74 4.44 -9.28
CA PHE A 43 -3.44 3.11 -9.81
C PHE A 43 -2.97 2.13 -8.74
N VAL A 44 -3.21 2.41 -7.47
CA VAL A 44 -2.86 1.55 -6.34
C VAL A 44 -4.10 1.33 -5.48
N ASN A 45 -4.39 0.07 -5.19
CA ASN A 45 -5.43 -0.34 -4.24
C ASN A 45 -4.78 -0.86 -2.96
N LEU A 46 -5.41 -0.56 -1.84
CA LEU A 46 -5.00 -1.01 -0.51
C LEU A 46 -6.08 -1.92 0.05
N TYR A 47 -5.68 -3.07 0.57
CA TYR A 47 -6.57 -3.97 1.30
C TYR A 47 -6.00 -4.20 2.69
N VAL A 48 -6.87 -4.16 3.70
CA VAL A 48 -6.55 -4.58 5.08
C VAL A 48 -7.38 -5.80 5.38
N ASN A 49 -6.74 -6.95 5.60
CA ASN A 49 -7.40 -8.25 5.80
C ASN A 49 -8.51 -8.49 4.74
N ASP A 50 -8.11 -8.48 3.47
CA ASP A 50 -8.97 -8.67 2.28
C ASP A 50 -10.05 -7.60 2.03
N SER A 51 -10.16 -6.59 2.88
CA SER A 51 -11.12 -5.50 2.72
C SER A 51 -10.47 -4.31 2.03
N LEU A 52 -11.01 -3.89 0.89
CA LEU A 52 -10.57 -2.66 0.20
C LEU A 52 -10.77 -1.46 1.13
N VAL A 53 -9.74 -0.63 1.28
CA VAL A 53 -9.78 0.59 2.10
C VAL A 53 -9.48 1.82 1.27
N SER A 54 -10.12 2.93 1.63
CA SER A 54 -9.81 4.23 1.03
C SER A 54 -8.58 4.84 1.69
N TRP A 55 -7.74 5.51 0.89
CA TRP A 55 -6.62 6.30 1.40
C TRP A 55 -7.06 7.43 2.34
N ASP A 56 -8.25 7.98 2.11
CA ASP A 56 -8.78 9.12 2.85
C ASP A 56 -9.34 8.72 4.23
N GLU A 57 -9.64 7.43 4.43
CA GLU A 57 -10.11 6.90 5.72
C GLU A 57 -8.97 6.72 6.73
N ASP A 58 -7.73 6.60 6.24
CA ASP A 58 -6.52 6.36 7.04
C ASP A 58 -6.74 5.35 8.18
N ARG A 59 -7.23 4.16 7.80
CA ARG A 59 -7.67 3.13 8.74
C ARG A 59 -6.55 2.78 9.75
N PRO A 60 -6.83 2.82 11.07
CA PRO A 60 -5.90 2.33 12.08
C PRO A 60 -5.61 0.84 11.90
N LEU A 61 -4.34 0.46 12.10
CA LEU A 61 -3.91 -0.94 12.03
C LEU A 61 -3.80 -1.53 13.43
N ARG A 62 -3.95 -2.85 13.51
CA ARG A 62 -3.74 -3.66 14.71
C ARG A 62 -2.59 -4.62 14.49
N ASP A 63 -2.05 -5.12 15.61
CA ASP A 63 -1.06 -6.18 15.56
C ASP A 63 -1.61 -7.40 14.80
N GLY A 64 -0.83 -7.90 13.85
CA GLY A 64 -1.23 -8.99 12.95
C GLY A 64 -2.14 -8.60 11.78
N ASP A 65 -2.49 -7.32 11.57
CA ASP A 65 -3.20 -6.91 10.35
C ASP A 65 -2.28 -7.03 9.12
N GLU A 66 -2.81 -7.63 8.05
CA GLU A 66 -2.12 -7.75 6.77
C GLU A 66 -2.57 -6.66 5.80
N VAL A 67 -1.61 -5.95 5.19
CA VAL A 67 -1.86 -4.92 4.19
C VAL A 67 -1.36 -5.36 2.81
N LEU A 68 -2.30 -5.56 1.89
CA LEU A 68 -1.99 -5.85 0.48
C LEU A 68 -2.02 -4.56 -0.33
N ILE A 69 -0.92 -4.32 -1.04
CA ILE A 69 -0.77 -3.19 -1.96
C ILE A 69 -0.73 -3.74 -3.37
N LEU A 70 -1.78 -3.50 -4.14
CA LEU A 70 -1.92 -4.05 -5.48
C LEU A 70 -2.03 -2.92 -6.51
N PRO A 71 -1.43 -3.06 -7.71
CA PRO A 71 -1.77 -2.18 -8.80
C PRO A 71 -3.27 -2.27 -9.08
N ALA A 72 -3.91 -1.14 -9.34
CA ALA A 72 -5.29 -1.09 -9.77
C ALA A 72 -5.36 -1.62 -11.20
N VAL A 73 -5.61 -2.93 -11.32
CA VAL A 73 -5.90 -3.57 -12.59
C VAL A 73 -7.41 -3.61 -12.79
N SER A 74 -7.90 -2.87 -13.78
CA SER A 74 -9.13 -3.25 -14.48
C SER A 74 -8.82 -4.58 -15.16
N GLY A 75 -9.59 -5.64 -14.86
CA GLY A 75 -9.29 -7.01 -15.27
C GLY A 75 -8.74 -7.16 -16.69
N GLY A 76 -7.50 -7.63 -16.80
CA GLY A 76 -6.95 -8.16 -18.03
C GLY A 76 -7.23 -9.65 -18.09
N LEU A 77 -8.39 -10.02 -18.64
CA LEU A 77 -8.57 -11.32 -19.29
C LEU A 77 -8.56 -11.05 -20.79
N SER A 78 -7.38 -11.22 -21.37
CA SER A 78 -7.18 -11.59 -22.77
C SER A 78 -6.29 -12.81 -22.78
#